data_AF-A0A0E3SJ62-F1
#
_entry.id   AF-A0A0E3SJ62-F1
#
_cell.length_a   1.000
_cell.length_b   1.000
_cell.length_c   1.000
_cell.angle_alpha   90.00
_cell.angle_beta   90.00
_cell.angle_gamma   90.00
#
_symmetry.space_group_name_H-M   'P 1'
#
loop_
_entity.id
_entity.type
_entity.pdbx_description
1 polymer ?
#
loop_
_entity_poly.entity_id
_entity_poly.type
_entity_poly.pdbx_seq_one_letter_code
_entity_poly.pdbx_strand_id
1 'polypeptide(L)'
;MEVKLEQRLTELRAEYESGQRILEDIELKITELENRKKSLSETLLRISGAIDLLEEVLEEKEGVKEPETTVGTRTITGSVEVPNVIKQPLEKAVKILEESGLIAGDIVEQKSVLPVGVMAGDIIRQDPKPGTKSPAGSSVKLVVAVKGKFLPHDRNSLCGAFSDRS
;
A
#
# COMPACT_ATOMS: atom_id res chain seq x y z
N MET A 1 -56.52 8.26 30.33
CA MET A 1 -56.04 7.72 29.03
C MET A 1 -55.42 8.85 28.21
N GLU A 2 -56.10 9.98 28.13
CA GLU A 2 -55.70 11.22 27.44
C GLU A 2 -54.30 11.74 27.83
N VAL A 3 -54.00 11.87 29.13
CA VAL A 3 -52.68 12.33 29.62
C VAL A 3 -51.50 11.48 29.11
N LYS A 4 -51.67 10.16 28.97
CA LYS A 4 -50.62 9.27 28.45
C LYS A 4 -50.37 9.50 26.96
N LEU A 5 -51.42 9.84 26.21
CA LEU A 5 -51.33 10.16 24.78
C LEU A 5 -50.63 11.51 24.57
N GLU A 6 -50.94 12.51 25.39
CA GLU A 6 -50.27 13.82 25.34
C GLU A 6 -48.78 13.72 25.66
N GLN A 7 -48.41 12.92 26.67
CA GLN A 7 -47.01 12.64 27.00
C GLN A 7 -46.29 11.99 25.82
N ARG A 8 -46.89 10.95 25.22
CA ARG A 8 -46.29 10.27 24.06
C ARG A 8 -46.18 11.17 22.84
N LEU A 9 -47.15 12.04 22.58
CA LEU A 9 -47.09 13.03 21.51
C LEU A 9 -45.96 14.03 21.72
N THR A 10 -45.73 14.47 22.96
CA THR A 10 -44.66 15.42 23.29
C THR A 10 -43.29 14.78 23.07
N GLU A 11 -43.11 13.54 23.51
CA GLU A 11 -41.87 12.77 23.29
C GLU A 11 -41.60 12.56 21.80
N LEU A 12 -42.60 12.10 21.04
CA LEU A 12 -42.47 11.91 19.59
C LEU A 12 -42.14 13.20 18.83
N ARG A 13 -42.70 14.34 19.25
CA ARG A 13 -42.34 15.64 18.67
C ARG A 13 -40.89 16.02 18.97
N ALA A 14 -40.43 15.81 20.20
CA ALA A 14 -39.04 16.08 20.56
C ALA A 14 -38.06 15.18 19.79
N GLU A 15 -38.37 13.89 19.66
CA GLU A 15 -37.59 12.95 18.83
C GLU A 15 -37.56 13.41 17.37
N TYR A 16 -38.71 13.80 16.81
CA TYR A 16 -38.80 14.27 15.43
C TYR A 16 -37.97 15.55 15.20
N GLU A 17 -38.09 16.54 16.07
CA GLU A 17 -37.29 17.78 16.00
C GLU A 17 -35.80 17.48 16.12
N SER A 18 -35.41 16.56 17.01
CA SER A 18 -34.02 16.13 17.13
C SER A 18 -33.51 15.48 15.84
N GLY A 19 -34.34 14.64 15.20
CA GLY A 19 -34.04 14.00 13.91
C GLY A 19 -33.92 15.02 12.78
N GLN A 20 -34.77 16.04 12.74
CA GLN A 20 -34.70 17.11 11.73
C GLN A 20 -33.39 17.90 11.84
N ARG A 21 -32.94 18.22 13.06
CA ARG A 21 -31.65 18.91 13.27
C ARG A 21 -30.46 18.07 12.81
N ILE A 22 -30.48 16.77 13.08
CA ILE A 22 -29.45 15.84 12.60
C ILE A 22 -29.45 15.79 11.06
N LEU A 23 -30.63 15.75 10.45
CA LEU A 23 -30.75 15.73 9.00
C LEU A 23 -30.17 17.01 8.37
N GLU A 24 -30.44 18.18 8.93
CA GLU A 24 -29.86 19.44 8.48
C GLU A 24 -28.32 19.46 8.61
N ASP A 25 -27.77 18.97 9.73
CA ASP A 25 -26.32 18.82 9.91
C ASP A 25 -25.69 17.87 8.88
N ILE A 26 -26.38 16.76 8.56
CA ILE A 26 -25.94 15.82 7.52
C ILE A 26 -25.94 16.50 6.15
N GLU A 27 -27.00 17.25 5.80
CA GLU A 27 -27.07 17.99 4.54
C GLU A 27 -25.94 19.01 4.40
N LEU A 28 -25.66 19.77 5.47
CA LEU A 28 -24.53 20.70 5.50
C LEU A 28 -23.19 19.98 5.27
N LYS A 29 -22.96 18.86 5.96
CA LYS A 29 -21.74 18.04 5.76
C LYS A 29 -21.63 17.49 4.34
N ILE A 30 -22.73 17.11 3.72
CA ILE A 30 -22.74 16.66 2.31
C ILE A 30 -22.24 17.79 1.42
N THR A 31 -22.79 19.01 1.54
CA THR A 31 -22.35 20.15 0.72
C THR A 31 -20.88 20.51 0.95
N GLU A 32 -20.40 20.43 2.19
CA GLU A 32 -19.00 20.65 2.52
C GLU A 32 -18.09 19.60 1.86
N LEU A 33 -18.45 18.33 1.95
CA LEU A 33 -17.69 17.23 1.36
C LEU A 33 -17.67 17.30 -0.17
N GLU A 34 -18.77 17.73 -0.80
CA GLU A 34 -18.82 17.97 -2.24
C GLU A 34 -17.84 19.07 -2.67
N ASN A 35 -17.76 20.17 -1.92
CA ASN A 35 -16.80 21.25 -2.18
C ASN A 35 -15.35 20.77 -1.99
N ARG A 36 -15.07 20.04 -0.91
CA ARG A 36 -13.75 19.45 -0.67
C ARG A 36 -13.36 18.46 -1.77
N LYS A 37 -14.29 17.61 -2.20
CA LYS A 37 -14.11 16.67 -3.32
C LYS A 37 -13.78 17.42 -4.61
N LYS A 38 -14.49 18.50 -4.92
CA LYS A 38 -14.23 19.33 -6.10
C LYS A 38 -12.82 19.92 -6.07
N SER A 39 -12.44 20.54 -4.96
CA SER A 39 -11.09 21.10 -4.80
C SER A 39 -10.01 20.03 -4.97
N LEU A 40 -10.18 18.84 -4.36
CA LEU A 40 -9.26 17.74 -4.52
C LEU A 40 -9.19 17.22 -5.97
N SER A 41 -10.34 17.11 -6.66
CA SER A 41 -10.34 16.69 -8.06
C SER A 41 -9.59 17.66 -8.97
N GLU A 42 -9.66 18.96 -8.68
CA GLU A 42 -8.93 20.00 -9.41
C GLU A 42 -7.42 19.93 -9.14
N THR A 43 -7.00 19.71 -7.88
CA THR A 43 -5.57 19.55 -7.57
C THR A 43 -5.00 18.29 -8.20
N LEU A 44 -5.75 17.18 -8.19
CA LEU A 44 -5.34 15.94 -8.84
C LEU A 44 -5.20 16.12 -10.36
N LEU A 45 -6.13 16.81 -11.02
CA LEU A 45 -6.04 17.09 -12.45
C LEU A 45 -4.83 17.97 -12.80
N ARG A 46 -4.52 18.96 -11.96
CA ARG A 46 -3.31 19.78 -12.13
C ARG A 46 -2.04 18.96 -11.99
N ILE A 47 -1.98 18.08 -10.98
CA ILE A 47 -0.83 17.21 -10.75
C ILE A 47 -0.67 16.19 -11.88
N SER A 48 -1.77 15.57 -12.34
CA SER A 48 -1.70 14.62 -13.45
C SER A 48 -1.16 15.29 -14.72
N GLY A 49 -1.68 16.47 -15.08
CA GLY A 49 -1.14 17.20 -16.24
C GLY A 49 0.32 17.63 -16.07
N ALA A 50 0.75 17.96 -14.86
CA ALA A 50 2.16 18.27 -14.59
C ALA A 50 3.06 17.03 -14.73
N ILE A 51 2.56 15.84 -14.33
CA ILE A 51 3.27 14.58 -14.53
C ILE A 51 3.38 14.29 -16.03
N ASP A 52 2.29 14.37 -16.79
CA ASP A 52 2.27 14.10 -18.23
C ASP A 52 3.30 14.98 -18.98
N LEU A 53 3.34 16.27 -18.66
CA LEU A 53 4.32 17.20 -19.24
C LEU A 53 5.77 16.87 -18.84
N LEU A 54 5.99 16.45 -17.59
CA LEU A 54 7.33 16.07 -17.15
C LEU A 54 7.77 14.75 -17.77
N GLU A 55 6.86 13.80 -17.95
CA GLU A 55 7.11 12.55 -18.67
C GLU A 55 7.47 12.85 -20.14
N GLU A 56 6.74 13.74 -20.83
CA GLU A 56 7.08 14.20 -22.18
C GLU A 56 8.47 14.83 -22.25
N VAL A 57 8.82 15.75 -21.33
CA VAL A 57 10.14 16.39 -21.29
C VAL A 57 11.26 15.39 -20.96
N LEU A 58 10.97 14.37 -20.15
CA LEU A 58 11.91 13.29 -19.87
C LEU A 58 12.09 12.37 -21.08
N GLU A 59 11.03 12.06 -21.82
CA GLU A 59 11.08 11.32 -23.09
C GLU A 59 11.82 12.10 -24.19
N GLU A 60 11.70 13.43 -24.24
CA GLU A 60 12.50 14.29 -25.13
C GLU A 60 14.01 14.29 -24.77
N LYS A 61 14.36 14.03 -23.51
CA LYS A 61 15.77 13.83 -23.09
C LYS A 61 16.32 12.44 -23.43
N GLU A 62 15.48 11.51 -23.87
CA GLU A 62 15.88 10.17 -24.34
C GLU A 62 15.90 10.07 -25.87
N GLY A 63 15.99 11.22 -26.56
CA GLY A 63 16.28 11.32 -27.98
C GLY A 63 17.76 11.16 -28.37
N VAL A 64 18.48 10.19 -27.79
CA VAL A 64 19.69 9.59 -28.41
C VAL A 64 19.63 8.08 -28.20
N LYS A 65 19.11 7.36 -29.19
CA LYS A 65 19.29 5.91 -29.30
C LYS A 65 20.72 5.60 -29.74
N GLU A 66 21.24 4.54 -29.14
CA GLU A 66 22.60 4.00 -29.10
C GLU A 66 23.45 4.10 -30.40
N PRO A 67 24.78 4.09 -30.26
CA PRO A 67 25.46 2.81 -30.41
C PRO A 67 26.58 2.57 -29.40
N GLU A 68 26.72 1.29 -29.07
CA GLU A 68 27.95 0.60 -28.67
C GLU A 68 29.24 1.42 -28.89
N THR A 69 29.97 1.72 -27.82
CA THR A 69 31.45 1.82 -27.87
C THR A 69 32.03 1.54 -26.49
N THR A 70 32.25 0.25 -26.25
CA THR A 70 33.54 -0.32 -25.81
C THR A 70 34.47 0.54 -24.94
N VAL A 71 34.77 -0.07 -23.78
CA VAL A 71 36.08 -0.15 -23.11
C VAL A 71 36.39 0.93 -22.06
N GLY A 72 36.08 0.55 -20.82
CA GLY A 72 36.71 1.03 -19.59
C GLY A 72 37.14 -0.18 -18.75
N THR A 73 38.31 -0.71 -19.09
CA THR A 73 38.99 -1.87 -18.52
C THR A 73 39.08 -1.82 -16.98
N ARG A 74 38.62 -2.92 -16.34
CA ARG A 74 39.32 -3.62 -15.23
C ARG A 74 39.33 -2.97 -13.85
N THR A 75 38.37 -3.40 -13.02
CA THR A 75 38.62 -3.99 -11.69
C THR A 75 37.39 -4.77 -11.20
N ILE A 76 37.51 -6.10 -11.22
CA ILE A 76 36.54 -7.11 -10.75
C ILE A 76 36.40 -7.15 -9.23
N THR A 77 36.15 -6.00 -8.58
CA THR A 77 35.88 -5.90 -7.14
C THR A 77 34.91 -4.75 -6.83
N GLY A 78 33.85 -4.60 -7.64
CA GLY A 78 32.78 -3.63 -7.38
C GLY A 78 31.71 -4.25 -6.50
N SER A 79 31.67 -3.87 -5.22
CA SER A 79 30.52 -4.16 -4.37
C SER A 79 29.36 -3.23 -4.77
N VAL A 80 28.30 -3.80 -5.32
CA VAL A 80 27.04 -3.13 -5.65
C VAL A 80 26.15 -3.11 -4.41
N GLU A 81 25.45 -2.01 -4.16
CA GLU A 81 24.46 -1.96 -3.09
C GLU A 81 23.16 -2.66 -3.53
N VAL A 82 22.65 -3.55 -2.69
CA VAL A 82 21.40 -4.26 -2.96
C VAL A 82 20.23 -3.27 -2.86
N PRO A 83 19.45 -3.07 -3.95
CA PRO A 83 18.32 -2.16 -3.93
C PRO A 83 17.17 -2.70 -3.07
N ASN A 84 16.29 -1.80 -2.63
CA ASN A 84 15.09 -2.18 -1.89
C ASN A 84 13.94 -2.49 -2.85
N VAL A 85 13.60 -3.78 -2.96
CA VAL A 85 12.48 -4.27 -3.78
C VAL A 85 11.29 -4.75 -2.93
N ILE A 86 11.30 -4.52 -1.62
CA ILE A 86 10.20 -4.89 -0.72
C ILE A 86 8.96 -4.05 -1.04
N LYS A 87 7.77 -4.68 -1.07
CA LYS A 87 6.48 -4.10 -1.50
C LYS A 87 6.43 -3.68 -2.97
N GLN A 88 7.36 -4.14 -3.81
CA GLN A 88 7.27 -4.00 -5.26
C GLN A 88 6.76 -5.32 -5.87
N PRO A 89 6.12 -5.25 -7.05
CA PRO A 89 5.79 -6.45 -7.82
C PRO A 89 7.05 -7.13 -8.33
N LEU A 90 7.00 -8.46 -8.48
CA LEU A 90 8.14 -9.28 -8.90
C LEU A 90 8.80 -8.79 -10.19
N GLU A 91 8.03 -8.45 -11.22
CA GLU A 91 8.56 -8.01 -12.52
C GLU A 91 9.41 -6.73 -12.41
N LYS A 92 8.94 -5.77 -11.60
CA LYS A 92 9.65 -4.51 -11.38
C LYS A 92 10.91 -4.73 -10.55
N ALA A 93 10.83 -5.61 -9.56
CA ALA A 93 11.97 -5.96 -8.73
C ALA A 93 13.10 -6.63 -9.53
N VAL A 94 12.76 -7.52 -10.47
CA VAL A 94 13.74 -8.17 -11.35
C VAL A 94 14.49 -7.13 -12.18
N LYS A 95 13.76 -6.20 -12.81
CA LYS A 95 14.37 -5.10 -13.60
C LYS A 95 15.34 -4.25 -12.76
N ILE A 96 14.91 -3.83 -11.56
CA ILE A 96 15.74 -3.02 -10.64
C ILE A 96 17.02 -3.77 -10.24
N LEU A 97 16.93 -5.09 -10.03
CA LEU A 97 18.09 -5.91 -9.72
C LEU A 97 19.04 -6.02 -10.92
N GLU A 98 18.52 -6.28 -12.12
CA GLU A 98 19.29 -6.36 -13.36
C GLU A 98 20.00 -5.03 -13.69
N GLU A 99 19.30 -3.90 -13.55
CA GLU A 99 19.86 -2.55 -13.70
C GLU A 99 20.97 -2.27 -12.68
N SER A 100 20.86 -2.82 -11.48
CA SER A 100 21.91 -2.73 -10.45
C SER A 100 23.07 -3.70 -10.73
N GLY A 101 22.98 -4.57 -11.74
CA GLY A 101 23.97 -5.62 -12.00
C GLY A 101 23.90 -6.78 -10.99
N LEU A 102 22.72 -7.03 -10.41
CA LEU A 102 22.41 -8.16 -9.55
C LEU A 102 21.43 -9.09 -10.26
N ILE A 103 21.37 -10.35 -9.83
CA ILE A 103 20.54 -11.37 -10.47
C ILE A 103 19.39 -11.72 -9.54
N ALA A 104 18.18 -11.86 -10.08
CA ALA A 104 17.07 -12.47 -9.34
C ALA A 104 17.40 -13.95 -9.10
N GLY A 105 17.62 -14.31 -7.83
CA GLY A 105 17.95 -15.66 -7.43
C GLY A 105 16.70 -16.50 -7.16
N ASP A 106 16.72 -17.21 -6.04
CA ASP A 106 15.58 -18.04 -5.64
C ASP A 106 14.34 -17.20 -5.32
N ILE A 107 13.24 -17.48 -6.02
CA ILE A 107 11.93 -16.88 -5.76
C ILE A 107 11.11 -17.89 -4.95
N VAL A 108 10.82 -17.54 -3.69
CA VAL A 108 10.04 -18.37 -2.77
C VAL A 108 8.67 -17.76 -2.56
N GLU A 109 7.61 -18.49 -2.88
CA GLU A 109 6.26 -18.04 -2.59
C GLU A 109 5.86 -18.36 -1.15
N GLN A 110 5.47 -17.35 -0.38
CA GLN A 110 4.98 -17.51 0.98
C GLN A 110 3.48 -17.29 1.06
N LYS A 111 2.75 -18.38 1.33
CA LYS A 111 1.30 -18.37 1.60
C LYS A 111 1.06 -17.97 3.05
N SER A 112 0.67 -16.72 3.27
CA SER A 112 0.39 -16.21 4.63
C SER A 112 -0.70 -15.13 4.61
N VAL A 113 -1.08 -14.69 5.81
CA VAL A 113 -1.90 -13.49 6.03
C VAL A 113 -1.07 -12.29 5.59
N LEU A 114 -1.54 -11.58 4.58
CA LEU A 114 -0.83 -10.42 4.06
C LEU A 114 -0.92 -9.26 5.05
N PRO A 115 0.19 -8.59 5.39
CA PRO A 115 0.15 -7.38 6.20
C PRO A 115 -0.57 -6.25 5.43
N VAL A 116 -1.10 -5.27 6.17
CA VAL A 116 -1.84 -4.13 5.59
C VAL A 116 -0.95 -3.40 4.57
N GLY A 117 -1.45 -3.26 3.33
CA GLY A 117 -0.75 -2.58 2.24
C GLY A 117 0.22 -3.45 1.43
N VAL A 118 0.12 -4.78 1.52
CA VAL A 118 0.83 -5.73 0.64
C VAL A 118 -0.18 -6.53 -0.17
N MET A 119 -0.01 -6.56 -1.49
CA MET A 119 -0.84 -7.31 -2.42
C MET A 119 -0.24 -8.69 -2.69
N ALA A 120 -1.06 -9.61 -3.20
CA ALA A 120 -0.55 -10.88 -3.70
C ALA A 120 0.29 -10.61 -4.96
N GLY A 121 1.49 -11.18 -5.03
CA GLY A 121 2.50 -10.90 -6.07
C GLY A 121 3.60 -9.93 -5.63
N ASP A 122 3.44 -9.26 -4.49
CA ASP A 122 4.45 -8.34 -3.97
C ASP A 122 5.56 -9.08 -3.22
N ILE A 123 6.76 -8.51 -3.22
CA ILE A 123 7.87 -9.05 -2.45
C ILE A 123 7.72 -8.65 -0.99
N ILE A 124 7.60 -9.63 -0.11
CA ILE A 124 7.51 -9.42 1.35
C ILE A 124 8.86 -9.42 2.04
N ARG A 125 9.84 -10.13 1.45
CA ARG A 125 11.20 -10.22 1.98
C ARG A 125 12.19 -10.37 0.84
N GLN A 126 13.37 -9.81 1.06
CA GLN A 126 14.53 -9.99 0.22
C GLN A 126 15.73 -10.37 1.09
N ASP A 127 16.62 -11.18 0.54
CA ASP A 127 17.88 -11.54 1.17
C ASP A 127 18.96 -11.59 0.07
N PRO A 128 20.00 -10.74 0.09
CA PRO A 128 20.44 -9.84 1.19
C PRO A 128 19.49 -8.67 1.49
N LYS A 129 19.61 -8.12 2.72
CA LYS A 129 18.85 -6.93 3.14
C LYS A 129 19.13 -5.72 2.24
N PRO A 130 18.16 -4.81 2.07
CA PRO A 130 18.39 -3.58 1.29
C PRO A 130 19.57 -2.78 1.85
N GLY A 131 20.37 -2.19 0.95
CA GLY A 131 21.59 -1.45 1.28
C GLY A 131 22.80 -2.31 1.63
N THR A 132 22.68 -3.65 1.59
CA THR A 132 23.84 -4.53 1.78
C THR A 132 24.74 -4.45 0.56
N LYS A 133 26.06 -4.28 0.77
CA LYS A 133 27.07 -4.35 -0.28
C LYS A 133 27.26 -5.81 -0.70
N SER A 134 26.90 -6.14 -1.93
CA SER A 134 27.08 -7.48 -2.52
C SER A 134 27.96 -7.40 -3.77
N PRO A 135 28.75 -8.43 -4.10
CA PRO A 135 29.50 -8.42 -5.34
C PRO A 135 28.55 -8.36 -6.54
N ALA A 136 28.93 -7.60 -7.58
CA ALA A 136 28.20 -7.57 -8.84
C ALA A 136 27.96 -9.00 -9.37
N GLY A 137 26.75 -9.29 -9.84
CA GLY A 137 26.31 -10.61 -10.29
C GLY A 137 25.81 -11.53 -9.17
N SER A 138 25.71 -11.06 -7.92
CA SER A 138 25.13 -11.86 -6.84
C SER A 138 23.64 -12.11 -7.05
N SER A 139 23.20 -13.31 -6.68
CA SER A 139 21.79 -13.68 -6.66
C SER A 139 21.10 -13.15 -5.40
N VAL A 140 19.99 -12.43 -5.56
CA VAL A 140 19.14 -11.98 -4.45
C VAL A 140 17.94 -12.92 -4.34
N LYS A 141 17.77 -13.53 -3.17
CA LYS A 141 16.61 -14.36 -2.86
C LYS A 141 15.41 -13.47 -2.55
N LEU A 142 14.29 -13.75 -3.21
CA LEU A 142 13.07 -12.96 -3.10
C LEU A 142 11.95 -13.86 -2.54
N VAL A 143 11.20 -13.34 -1.58
CA VAL A 143 10.02 -14.01 -1.05
C VAL A 143 8.78 -13.24 -1.49
N VAL A 144 7.93 -13.89 -2.28
CA VAL A 144 6.73 -13.31 -2.87
C VAL A 144 5.51 -13.66 -2.02
N ALA A 145 4.70 -12.66 -1.74
CA ALA A 145 3.41 -12.83 -1.07
C ALA A 145 2.43 -13.53 -1.99
N VAL A 146 1.93 -14.68 -1.56
CA VAL A 146 0.78 -15.31 -2.20
C VAL A 146 -0.36 -15.36 -1.20
N LYS A 147 -1.57 -15.05 -1.67
CA LYS A 147 -2.77 -15.00 -0.83
C LYS A 147 -3.03 -16.40 -0.23
N GLY A 148 -2.70 -16.58 1.04
CA GLY A 148 -2.99 -17.80 1.78
C GLY A 148 -4.46 -17.87 2.20
N LYS A 149 -4.98 -19.09 2.38
CA LYS A 149 -6.23 -19.28 3.14
C LYS A 149 -5.89 -19.04 4.62
N PHE A 150 -6.56 -18.08 5.24
CA PHE A 150 -6.47 -17.86 6.68
C PHE A 150 -7.01 -19.12 7.40
N LEU A 151 -6.11 -19.92 7.96
CA LEU A 151 -6.47 -20.91 8.98
C LEU A 151 -6.22 -20.22 10.32
N PRO A 152 -7.26 -19.97 11.14
CA PRO A 152 -7.05 -19.44 12.47
C PRO A 152 -6.14 -20.42 13.23
N HIS A 153 -5.04 -19.92 13.80
CA HIS A 153 -4.33 -20.66 14.82
C HIS A 153 -5.32 -20.98 15.94
N ASP A 154 -5.41 -22.25 16.32
CA ASP A 154 -6.22 -22.72 17.44
C ASP A 154 -6.03 -21.78 18.63
N ARG A 155 -7.13 -21.17 19.08
CA ARG A 155 -7.18 -20.37 20.30
C ARG A 155 -7.11 -21.29 21.52
N ASN A 156 -6.05 -22.09 21.63
CA ASN A 156 -5.89 -23.03 22.74
C ASN A 156 -4.87 -22.50 23.76
N SER A 157 -5.01 -21.25 24.22
CA SER A 157 -4.14 -20.73 25.29
C SER A 157 -4.73 -19.72 26.26
N LEU A 158 -6.01 -19.31 26.20
CA LEU A 158 -6.55 -18.39 27.23
C LEU A 158 -8.04 -18.66 27.53
N CYS A 159 -8.36 -19.84 28.08
CA CYS A 159 -9.56 -20.08 28.88
C CYS A 159 -9.20 -21.10 29.95
N GLY A 160 -8.86 -20.64 31.16
CA GLY A 160 -8.51 -21.54 32.25
C GLY A 160 -7.83 -20.85 33.42
N ALA A 161 -8.47 -19.87 34.03
CA ALA A 161 -8.31 -19.51 35.44
C ALA A 161 -9.22 -18.31 35.70
N PHE A 162 -10.38 -18.54 36.30
CA PHE A 162 -11.06 -17.68 37.28
C PHE A 162 -12.43 -18.31 37.54
N SER A 163 -12.39 -19.52 38.09
CA SER A 163 -13.49 -20.12 38.84
C SER A 163 -12.83 -20.76 40.04
N ASP A 164 -12.49 -19.95 41.04
CA ASP A 164 -12.47 -20.38 42.44
C ASP A 164 -12.15 -19.24 43.42
N ARG A 165 -13.19 -18.82 44.14
CA ARG A 165 -13.26 -18.34 45.54
C ARG A 165 -14.63 -17.68 45.69
N SER A 166 -15.64 -18.38 46.24
CA SER A 166 -15.83 -18.64 47.68
C SER A 166 -15.58 -17.40 48.53
#